data_AF-A0A800D8U9-F1
#
_entry.id   AF-A0A800D8U9-F1
#
_cell.length_a   1.000
_cell.length_b   1.000
_cell.length_c   1.000
_cell.angle_alpha   90.00
_cell.angle_beta   90.00
_cell.angle_gamma   90.00
#
_symmetry.space_group_name_H-M   'P 1'
#
loop_
_entity.id
_entity.type
_entity.pdbx_description
1 polymer ?
#
loop_
_entity_poly.entity_id
_entity_poly.type
_entity_poly.pdbx_seq_one_letter_code
_entity_poly.pdbx_strand_id
1 'polypeptide(L)'
;LPEGVTVRSFDPLYESAEDFAAVYETIAAEVVRLGNRPEGVIYGVPGHPLVGEASVQRILALAQEAGLPVRIVEGLSFIEPTLTALGIDGLEGLQVVDGIELAARHHPPLNPDLPALVGQVYSRALAADVKLTLMNQYPDEHPIALVHAAGTQDEAVVRLRLYELDRQEVAHLTTLYVPPLPGVTSFEGLQETVAHLRSPDGCPWDRQQTHESLQAGLLEEAYEAAAAIDEGDMKALQEELGDLLLEILLQTQIATEEGDFRMVDVIAAIDAKLKHRHPHVWGGAEVRDAGEVLTRWERLKREEKEERTSLLDGVPRALPALLQAHLYGDRAAHVGFDWEGPDQVAQKVREEMAELEAASTPEAVEAEMGDLLFAVANWARHLGVEPESALRKANERFARRFRAMEDLARERGLDLAGMDIDEMEQLWQEVKGNADRER
;
A
#
# COMPACT_ATOMS: atom_id res chain seq x y z
N LEU A 1 47.28 -22.43 10.76
CA LEU A 1 47.11 -22.28 12.23
C LEU A 1 48.45 -22.59 12.90
N PRO A 2 48.82 -21.92 14.00
CA PRO A 2 50.05 -22.24 14.72
C PRO A 2 50.08 -23.71 15.18
N GLU A 3 51.28 -24.29 15.31
CA GLU A 3 51.44 -25.67 15.80
C GLU A 3 50.86 -25.78 17.22
N GLY A 4 49.99 -26.77 17.47
CA GLY A 4 49.38 -27.03 18.78
C GLY A 4 47.94 -26.51 18.99
N VAL A 5 47.31 -25.90 17.98
CA VAL A 5 45.89 -25.52 18.07
C VAL A 5 45.00 -26.76 18.05
N THR A 6 44.12 -26.89 19.05
CA THR A 6 43.07 -27.90 19.06
C THR A 6 41.87 -27.37 18.29
N VAL A 7 41.59 -27.97 17.12
CA VAL A 7 40.43 -27.61 16.29
C VAL A 7 39.26 -28.52 16.69
N ARG A 8 38.08 -27.92 16.85
CA ARG A 8 36.81 -28.64 17.08
C ARG A 8 35.79 -28.12 16.09
N SER A 9 35.11 -29.04 15.40
CA SER A 9 33.99 -28.69 14.54
C SER A 9 32.67 -28.74 15.33
N PHE A 10 31.76 -27.83 15.00
CA PHE A 10 30.38 -27.84 15.49
C PHE A 10 29.41 -28.50 14.50
N ASP A 11 29.86 -28.99 13.34
CA ASP A 11 29.03 -29.69 12.34
C ASP A 11 28.17 -30.82 12.94
N PRO A 12 28.67 -31.64 13.90
CA PRO A 12 27.84 -32.70 14.50
C PRO A 12 26.61 -32.18 15.25
N LEU A 13 26.61 -30.91 15.70
CA LEU A 13 25.43 -30.32 16.33
C LEU A 13 24.30 -30.11 15.32
N TYR A 14 24.64 -29.70 14.09
CA TYR A 14 23.66 -29.51 13.01
C TYR A 14 23.05 -30.82 12.52
N GLU A 15 23.79 -31.94 12.61
CA GLU A 15 23.28 -33.26 12.24
C GLU A 15 22.27 -33.83 13.25
N SER A 16 22.27 -33.32 14.48
CA SER A 16 21.50 -33.88 15.60
C SER A 16 20.33 -33.02 16.07
N ALA A 17 20.18 -31.81 15.52
CA ALA A 17 19.21 -30.82 15.98
C ALA A 17 17.98 -30.72 15.07
N GLU A 18 16.81 -30.57 15.69
CA GLU A 18 15.54 -30.29 14.99
C GLU A 18 15.32 -28.79 14.74
N ASP A 19 16.07 -27.92 15.44
CA ASP A 19 15.94 -26.47 15.41
C ASP A 19 17.30 -25.77 15.35
N PHE A 20 17.51 -24.96 14.30
CA PHE A 20 18.74 -24.19 14.10
C PHE A 20 18.96 -23.13 15.18
N ALA A 21 17.91 -22.53 15.74
CA ALA A 21 18.06 -21.54 16.81
C ALA A 21 18.70 -22.18 18.05
N ALA A 22 18.24 -23.37 18.43
CA ALA A 22 18.83 -24.15 19.53
C ALA A 22 20.31 -24.53 19.25
N VAL A 23 20.67 -24.82 17.99
CA VAL A 23 22.07 -25.06 17.60
C VAL A 23 22.91 -23.80 17.84
N TYR A 24 22.46 -22.65 17.37
CA TYR A 24 23.20 -21.39 17.52
C TYR A 24 23.37 -20.99 18.99
N GLU A 25 22.35 -21.18 19.82
CA GLU A 25 22.46 -20.99 21.28
C GLU A 25 23.52 -21.91 21.90
N THR A 26 23.52 -23.18 21.52
CA THR A 26 24.46 -24.18 22.04
C THR A 26 25.90 -23.84 21.65
N ILE A 27 26.14 -23.47 20.38
CA ILE A 27 27.44 -23.01 19.89
C ILE A 27 27.88 -21.79 20.66
N ALA A 28 27.01 -20.79 20.81
CA ALA A 28 27.36 -19.53 21.45
C ALA A 28 27.72 -19.72 22.93
N ALA A 29 26.94 -20.52 23.66
CA ALA A 29 27.22 -20.86 25.05
C ALA A 29 28.57 -21.57 25.21
N GLU A 30 28.89 -22.54 24.34
CA GLU A 30 30.17 -23.26 24.39
C GLU A 30 31.35 -22.34 24.05
N VAL A 31 31.21 -21.48 23.04
CA VAL A 31 32.25 -20.50 22.68
C VAL A 31 32.52 -19.54 23.84
N VAL A 32 31.48 -18.97 24.47
CA VAL A 32 31.65 -18.06 25.62
C VAL A 32 32.22 -18.79 26.83
N ARG A 33 31.81 -20.04 27.07
CA ARG A 33 32.40 -20.89 28.13
C ARG A 33 33.89 -21.13 27.89
N LEU A 34 34.30 -21.40 26.65
CA LEU A 34 35.70 -21.56 26.27
C LEU A 34 36.47 -20.22 26.34
N GLY A 35 35.84 -19.11 25.95
CA GLY A 35 36.42 -17.76 25.99
C GLY A 35 36.72 -17.26 27.40
N ASN A 36 36.01 -17.76 28.42
CA ASN A 36 36.28 -17.48 29.84
C ASN A 36 37.59 -18.12 30.36
N ARG A 37 38.23 -19.00 29.58
CA ARG A 37 39.49 -19.60 29.98
C ARG A 37 40.65 -18.62 29.80
N PRO A 38 41.75 -18.75 30.57
CA PRO A 38 42.92 -17.88 30.41
C PRO A 38 43.53 -17.88 29.00
N GLU A 39 43.36 -18.97 28.25
CA GLU A 39 43.87 -19.09 26.88
C GLU A 39 42.97 -18.44 25.81
N GLY A 40 41.72 -18.12 26.16
CA GLY A 40 40.70 -17.66 25.22
C GLY A 40 40.25 -18.74 24.21
N VAL A 41 39.53 -18.29 23.18
CA VAL A 41 39.02 -19.14 22.09
C VAL A 41 39.04 -18.37 20.77
N ILE A 42 39.23 -19.09 19.67
CA ILE A 42 39.01 -18.59 18.32
C ILE A 42 37.81 -19.34 17.76
N TYR A 43 36.77 -18.61 17.38
CA TYR A 43 35.64 -19.14 16.65
C TYR A 43 35.77 -18.72 15.18
N GLY A 44 35.84 -19.72 14.29
CA GLY A 44 35.97 -19.50 12.86
C GLY A 44 34.66 -19.83 12.16
N VAL A 45 34.21 -18.91 11.30
CA VAL A 45 33.06 -19.08 10.42
C VAL A 45 33.48 -18.85 8.97
N PRO A 46 32.78 -19.45 7.99
CA PRO A 46 32.99 -19.09 6.59
C PRO A 46 32.62 -17.63 6.35
N GLY A 47 33.38 -16.95 5.50
CA GLY A 47 33.07 -15.58 5.10
C GLY A 47 33.40 -14.51 6.15
N HIS A 48 32.59 -13.45 6.19
CA HIS A 48 32.73 -12.37 7.16
C HIS A 48 31.90 -12.66 8.42
N PRO A 49 32.46 -12.60 9.64
CA PRO A 49 31.73 -12.98 10.87
C PRO A 49 30.45 -12.20 11.17
N LEU A 50 30.23 -11.05 10.54
CA LEU A 50 29.04 -10.22 10.71
C LEU A 50 28.05 -10.27 9.54
N VAL A 51 28.26 -11.14 8.54
CA VAL A 51 27.41 -11.24 7.35
C VAL A 51 26.71 -12.59 7.32
N GLY A 52 25.42 -12.64 7.65
CA GLY A 52 24.60 -13.85 7.60
C GLY A 52 24.88 -14.89 8.70
N GLU A 53 25.58 -14.49 9.77
CA GLU A 53 26.07 -15.39 10.82
C GLU A 53 25.37 -15.16 12.18
N ALA A 54 24.20 -15.80 12.36
CA ALA A 54 23.41 -15.71 13.59
C ALA A 54 24.17 -16.20 14.84
N SER A 55 24.99 -17.25 14.69
CA SER A 55 25.83 -17.78 15.77
C SER A 55 26.80 -16.74 16.32
N VAL A 56 27.43 -15.93 15.46
CA VAL A 56 28.37 -14.87 15.85
C VAL A 56 27.64 -13.75 16.58
N GLN A 57 26.48 -13.31 16.08
CA GLN A 57 25.67 -12.29 16.77
C GLN A 57 25.32 -12.74 18.20
N ARG A 58 24.94 -14.01 18.37
CA ARG A 58 24.64 -14.55 19.69
C ARG A 58 25.86 -14.63 20.60
N ILE A 59 27.02 -15.03 20.07
CA ILE A 59 28.31 -15.02 20.80
C ILE A 59 28.64 -13.61 21.30
N LEU A 60 28.48 -12.59 20.44
CA LEU A 60 28.78 -11.20 20.81
C LEU A 60 27.88 -10.70 21.95
N ALA A 61 26.58 -11.00 21.89
CA ALA A 61 25.64 -10.66 22.95
C ALA A 61 26.02 -11.32 24.29
N LEU A 62 26.25 -12.64 24.30
CA LEU A 62 26.62 -13.37 25.51
C LEU A 62 28.00 -12.97 26.06
N ALA A 63 28.97 -12.67 25.17
CA ALA A 63 30.28 -12.18 25.58
C ALA A 63 30.19 -10.79 26.22
N GLN A 64 29.34 -9.91 25.70
CA GLN A 64 29.07 -8.59 26.29
C GLN A 64 28.45 -8.72 27.68
N GLU A 65 27.44 -9.59 27.86
CA GLU A 65 26.83 -9.89 29.16
C GLU A 65 27.86 -10.42 30.18
N ALA A 66 28.80 -11.25 29.72
CA ALA A 66 29.87 -11.82 30.54
C ALA A 66 31.06 -10.87 30.75
N GLY A 67 31.08 -9.69 30.13
CA GLY A 67 32.21 -8.75 30.20
C GLY A 67 33.49 -9.25 29.53
N LEU A 68 33.37 -10.16 28.55
CA LEU A 68 34.51 -10.72 27.83
C LEU A 68 34.94 -9.81 26.67
N PRO A 69 36.26 -9.54 26.50
CA PRO A 69 36.74 -8.81 25.34
C PRO A 69 36.63 -9.68 24.09
N VAL A 70 36.01 -9.15 23.04
CA VAL A 70 35.91 -9.80 21.74
C VAL A 70 36.66 -8.98 20.69
N ARG A 71 37.41 -9.66 19.84
CA ARG A 71 38.02 -9.09 18.64
C ARG A 71 37.49 -9.80 17.41
N ILE A 72 36.92 -9.03 16.50
CA ILE A 72 36.51 -9.53 15.18
C ILE A 72 37.72 -9.49 14.25
N VAL A 73 37.93 -10.58 13.52
CA VAL A 73 38.88 -10.64 12.40
C VAL A 73 38.03 -10.69 11.13
N GLU A 74 38.16 -9.66 10.31
CA GLU A 74 37.40 -9.52 9.08
C GLU A 74 37.78 -10.61 8.08
N GLY A 75 36.76 -11.15 7.43
CA GLY A 75 36.89 -12.13 6.35
C GLY A 75 36.15 -11.64 5.11
N LEU A 76 36.46 -12.24 3.96
CA LEU A 76 35.82 -11.87 2.70
C LEU A 76 34.43 -12.53 2.64
N SER A 77 33.36 -11.75 2.48
CA SER A 77 31.99 -12.28 2.54
C SER A 77 31.57 -12.94 1.23
N PHE A 78 30.28 -13.26 1.07
CA PHE A 78 29.75 -13.66 -0.25
C PHE A 78 29.54 -12.47 -1.18
N ILE A 79 29.48 -11.24 -0.66
CA ILE A 79 29.12 -10.04 -1.41
C ILE A 79 30.19 -9.73 -2.45
N GLU A 80 31.45 -9.57 -2.04
CA GLU A 80 32.54 -9.16 -2.93
C GLU A 80 32.81 -10.15 -4.08
N PRO A 81 32.84 -11.48 -3.84
CA PRO A 81 32.95 -12.45 -4.92
C PRO A 81 31.73 -12.43 -5.84
N THR A 82 30.53 -12.22 -5.31
CA THR A 82 29.31 -12.11 -6.12
C THR A 82 29.33 -10.89 -7.03
N LEU A 83 29.78 -9.73 -6.52
CA LEU A 83 29.98 -8.52 -7.34
C LEU A 83 30.99 -8.77 -8.46
N THR A 84 32.08 -9.48 -8.15
CA THR A 84 33.10 -9.85 -9.12
C THR A 84 32.54 -10.78 -10.21
N ALA A 85 31.78 -11.81 -9.82
CA ALA A 85 31.15 -12.77 -10.73
C ALA A 85 30.12 -12.11 -11.66
N LEU A 86 29.38 -11.11 -11.15
CA LEU A 86 28.38 -10.36 -11.91
C LEU A 86 28.97 -9.19 -12.72
N GLY A 87 30.17 -8.71 -12.35
CA GLY A 87 30.80 -7.54 -12.95
C GLY A 87 30.07 -6.23 -12.65
N ILE A 88 29.54 -6.06 -11.43
CA ILE A 88 28.74 -4.90 -11.01
C ILE A 88 29.41 -4.11 -9.88
N ASP A 89 29.08 -2.82 -9.76
CA ASP A 89 29.55 -1.95 -8.69
C ASP A 89 28.59 -2.02 -7.48
N GLY A 90 29.16 -2.11 -6.27
CA GLY A 90 28.39 -2.14 -5.03
C GLY A 90 27.97 -0.76 -4.51
N LEU A 91 28.59 0.33 -4.97
CA LEU A 91 28.27 1.70 -4.54
C LEU A 91 27.10 2.32 -5.32
N GLU A 92 26.61 1.66 -6.36
CA GLU A 92 25.41 2.06 -7.11
C GLU A 92 24.11 1.64 -6.37
N GLY A 93 24.08 1.85 -5.05
CA GLY A 93 22.89 1.62 -4.21
C GLY A 93 22.56 0.15 -3.95
N LEU A 94 23.54 -0.75 -3.97
CA LEU A 94 23.32 -2.18 -3.73
C LEU A 94 22.62 -2.45 -2.39
N GLN A 95 21.49 -3.15 -2.46
CA GLN A 95 20.78 -3.68 -1.31
C GLN A 95 21.23 -5.10 -1.03
N VAL A 96 21.42 -5.47 0.25
CA VAL A 96 21.72 -6.84 0.65
C VAL A 96 20.68 -7.29 1.66
N VAL A 97 19.96 -8.35 1.33
CA VAL A 97 18.86 -8.86 2.15
C VAL A 97 18.98 -10.37 2.39
N ASP A 98 18.38 -10.81 3.49
CA ASP A 98 18.28 -12.21 3.86
C ASP A 98 17.06 -12.84 3.17
N GLY A 99 17.27 -13.96 2.47
CA GLY A 99 16.21 -14.69 1.79
C GLY A 99 15.17 -15.29 2.74
N ILE A 100 15.55 -15.67 3.96
CA ILE A 100 14.63 -16.18 4.99
C ILE A 100 13.68 -15.07 5.44
N GLU A 101 14.22 -13.90 5.76
CA GLU A 101 13.43 -12.72 6.16
C GLU A 101 12.56 -12.21 5.01
N LEU A 102 13.05 -12.31 3.78
CA LEU A 102 12.28 -11.94 2.59
C LEU A 102 11.11 -12.89 2.38
N ALA A 103 11.32 -14.21 2.49
CA ALA A 103 10.28 -15.22 2.36
C ALA A 103 9.17 -15.11 3.41
N ALA A 104 9.48 -14.57 4.59
CA ALA A 104 8.49 -14.35 5.66
C ALA A 104 7.59 -13.13 5.42
N ARG A 105 7.81 -12.34 4.36
CA ARG A 105 7.08 -11.09 4.08
C ARG A 105 6.04 -11.25 2.98
N HIS A 106 4.97 -10.45 3.09
CA HIS A 106 3.92 -10.34 2.08
C HIS A 106 4.25 -9.37 0.94
N HIS A 107 5.20 -8.46 1.15
CA HIS A 107 5.69 -7.53 0.14
C HIS A 107 7.21 -7.34 0.35
N PRO A 108 8.02 -7.29 -0.72
CA PRO A 108 9.47 -7.14 -0.60
C PRO A 108 9.81 -5.76 0.00
N PRO A 109 10.76 -5.68 0.94
CA PRO A 109 11.23 -4.42 1.51
C PRO A 109 12.38 -3.85 0.68
N LEU A 110 12.25 -3.89 -0.65
CA LEU A 110 13.27 -3.47 -1.60
C LEU A 110 12.82 -2.19 -2.28
N ASN A 111 13.78 -1.27 -2.46
CA ASN A 111 13.64 -0.21 -3.43
C ASN A 111 13.87 -0.83 -4.83
N PRO A 112 12.87 -0.82 -5.73
CA PRO A 112 12.96 -1.48 -7.03
C PRO A 112 13.86 -0.75 -8.03
N ASP A 113 14.24 0.50 -7.77
CA ASP A 113 15.15 1.29 -8.62
C ASP A 113 16.62 0.92 -8.38
N LEU A 114 16.89 0.08 -7.37
CA LEU A 114 18.23 -0.29 -6.94
C LEU A 114 18.46 -1.81 -7.07
N PRO A 115 19.69 -2.26 -7.37
CA PRO A 115 20.02 -3.68 -7.40
C PRO A 115 19.97 -4.30 -6.00
N ALA A 116 19.64 -5.60 -5.93
CA ALA A 116 19.62 -6.34 -4.67
C ALA A 116 20.36 -7.70 -4.77
N LEU A 117 21.09 -8.05 -3.70
CA LEU A 117 21.55 -9.41 -3.43
C LEU A 117 20.70 -10.02 -2.32
N VAL A 118 20.10 -11.16 -2.62
CA VAL A 118 19.38 -12.00 -1.66
C VAL A 118 20.27 -13.18 -1.30
N GLY A 119 20.77 -13.18 -0.06
CA GLY A 119 21.57 -14.27 0.48
C GLY A 119 20.71 -15.42 1.01
N GLN A 120 21.36 -16.51 1.41
CA GLN A 120 20.74 -17.65 2.09
C GLN A 120 19.60 -18.34 1.31
N VAL A 121 19.63 -18.34 -0.04
CA VAL A 121 18.64 -19.07 -0.84
C VAL A 121 19.09 -20.53 -1.01
N TYR A 122 18.90 -21.34 0.03
CA TYR A 122 19.52 -22.68 0.10
C TYR A 122 18.57 -23.86 -0.16
N SER A 123 17.26 -23.63 -0.28
CA SER A 123 16.29 -24.70 -0.55
C SER A 123 15.27 -24.27 -1.59
N ARG A 124 14.70 -25.26 -2.28
CA ARG A 124 13.66 -25.03 -3.28
C ARG A 124 12.39 -24.41 -2.69
N ALA A 125 12.02 -24.82 -1.48
CA ALA A 125 10.86 -24.26 -0.78
C ALA A 125 11.09 -22.77 -0.48
N LEU A 126 12.25 -22.43 0.08
CA LEU A 126 12.62 -21.04 0.35
C LEU A 126 12.70 -20.21 -0.94
N ALA A 127 13.27 -20.75 -2.01
CA ALA A 127 13.31 -20.09 -3.30
C ALA A 127 11.90 -19.82 -3.87
N ALA A 128 10.93 -20.71 -3.63
CA ALA A 128 9.54 -20.51 -4.02
C ALA A 128 8.89 -19.37 -3.23
N ASP A 129 9.11 -19.31 -1.92
CA ASP A 129 8.57 -18.24 -1.07
C ASP A 129 9.20 -16.88 -1.42
N VAL A 130 10.53 -16.82 -1.57
CA VAL A 130 11.25 -15.62 -2.05
C VAL A 130 10.70 -15.15 -3.41
N LYS A 131 10.50 -16.08 -4.35
CA LYS A 131 9.92 -15.78 -5.66
C LYS A 131 8.55 -15.13 -5.51
N LEU A 132 7.65 -15.75 -4.75
CA LEU A 132 6.28 -15.25 -4.57
C LEU A 132 6.27 -13.87 -3.91
N THR A 133 7.13 -13.62 -2.92
CA THR A 133 7.26 -12.29 -2.33
C THR A 133 7.71 -11.28 -3.39
N LEU A 134 8.80 -11.55 -4.13
CA LEU A 134 9.30 -10.64 -5.17
C LEU A 134 8.28 -10.36 -6.28
N MET A 135 7.44 -11.34 -6.66
CA MET A 135 6.41 -11.17 -7.70
C MET A 135 5.30 -10.18 -7.33
N ASN A 136 5.21 -9.73 -6.06
CA ASN A 136 4.32 -8.61 -5.70
C ASN A 136 4.82 -7.25 -6.20
N GLN A 137 6.10 -7.14 -6.57
CA GLN A 137 6.73 -5.88 -7.01
C GLN A 137 7.38 -5.99 -8.39
N TYR A 138 7.96 -7.14 -8.72
CA TYR A 138 8.64 -7.37 -9.99
C TYR A 138 7.77 -8.22 -10.93
N PRO A 139 7.74 -7.93 -12.24
CA PRO A 139 7.05 -8.77 -13.22
C PRO A 139 7.57 -10.21 -13.22
N ASP A 140 6.71 -11.18 -13.54
CA ASP A 140 7.05 -12.60 -13.64
C ASP A 140 8.28 -12.87 -14.53
N GLU A 141 8.38 -12.12 -15.64
CA GLU A 141 9.44 -12.20 -16.64
C GLU A 141 10.67 -11.35 -16.29
N HIS A 142 10.74 -10.76 -15.09
CA HIS A 142 11.89 -9.94 -14.68
C HIS A 142 13.18 -10.79 -14.74
N PRO A 143 14.24 -10.33 -15.43
CA PRO A 143 15.49 -11.06 -15.47
C PRO A 143 16.16 -11.05 -14.10
N ILE A 144 16.65 -12.21 -13.66
CA ILE A 144 17.43 -12.37 -12.43
C ILE A 144 18.68 -13.21 -12.71
N ALA A 145 19.60 -13.25 -11.75
CA ALA A 145 20.74 -14.17 -11.81
C ALA A 145 20.93 -14.92 -10.49
N LEU A 146 21.25 -16.21 -10.56
CA LEU A 146 21.77 -16.98 -9.44
C LEU A 146 23.28 -17.07 -9.57
N VAL A 147 23.98 -16.75 -8.49
CA VAL A 147 25.42 -16.95 -8.37
C VAL A 147 25.65 -18.06 -7.38
N HIS A 148 26.23 -19.15 -7.85
CA HIS A 148 26.58 -20.32 -7.04
C HIS A 148 28.06 -20.29 -6.70
N ALA A 149 28.38 -20.57 -5.44
CA ALA A 149 29.74 -20.79 -4.94
C ALA A 149 30.73 -19.69 -5.37
N ALA A 150 30.30 -18.43 -5.29
CA ALA A 150 31.07 -17.25 -5.69
C ALA A 150 32.47 -17.24 -5.03
N GLY A 151 33.51 -16.95 -5.81
CA GLY A 151 34.90 -16.92 -5.36
C GLY A 151 35.56 -18.29 -5.21
N THR A 152 34.89 -19.38 -5.57
CA THR A 152 35.44 -20.75 -5.54
C THR A 152 35.74 -21.27 -6.95
N GLN A 153 36.30 -22.48 -7.05
CA GLN A 153 36.54 -23.14 -8.34
C GLN A 153 35.23 -23.58 -9.02
N ASP A 154 34.15 -23.72 -8.25
CA ASP A 154 32.83 -24.16 -8.70
C ASP A 154 31.89 -22.97 -8.96
N GLU A 155 32.43 -21.75 -9.07
CA GLU A 155 31.65 -20.54 -9.35
C GLU A 155 30.86 -20.67 -10.65
N ALA A 156 29.55 -20.40 -10.58
CA ALA A 156 28.68 -20.38 -11.74
C ALA A 156 27.63 -19.27 -11.64
N VAL A 157 27.41 -18.55 -12.74
CA VAL A 157 26.34 -17.55 -12.87
C VAL A 157 25.28 -18.06 -13.83
N VAL A 158 24.06 -18.25 -13.33
CA VAL A 158 22.90 -18.71 -14.10
C VAL A 158 21.92 -17.56 -14.24
N ARG A 159 21.60 -17.16 -15.47
CA ARG A 159 20.61 -16.11 -15.77
C ARG A 159 19.28 -16.74 -16.14
N LEU A 160 18.19 -16.25 -15.57
CA LEU A 160 16.85 -16.82 -15.71
C LEU A 160 15.77 -15.76 -15.47
N ARG A 161 14.50 -16.15 -15.62
CA ARG A 161 13.34 -15.31 -15.29
C ARG A 161 12.90 -15.55 -13.86
N LEU A 162 12.31 -14.54 -13.21
CA LEU A 162 11.86 -14.62 -11.82
C LEU A 162 10.91 -15.82 -11.59
N TYR A 163 9.98 -16.08 -12.51
CA TYR A 163 9.07 -17.23 -12.40
C TYR A 163 9.76 -18.61 -12.37
N GLU A 164 11.02 -18.70 -12.82
CA GLU A 164 11.82 -19.92 -12.90
C GLU A 164 12.68 -20.18 -11.65
N LEU A 165 12.71 -19.23 -10.69
CA LEU A 165 13.61 -19.27 -9.54
C LEU A 165 13.55 -20.60 -8.76
N ASP A 166 12.35 -21.09 -8.49
CA ASP A 166 12.10 -22.34 -7.75
C ASP A 166 12.23 -23.62 -8.61
N ARG A 167 12.69 -23.50 -9.86
CA ARG A 167 12.95 -24.62 -10.78
C ARG A 167 14.44 -24.94 -10.88
N GLN A 168 15.30 -24.09 -10.36
CA GLN A 168 16.75 -24.27 -10.36
C GLN A 168 17.22 -25.07 -9.15
N GLU A 169 18.37 -25.74 -9.30
CA GLU A 169 19.08 -26.29 -8.15
C GLU A 169 19.69 -25.14 -7.35
N VAL A 170 19.34 -25.06 -6.08
CA VAL A 170 19.87 -24.08 -5.14
C VAL A 170 20.55 -24.79 -3.98
N ALA A 171 21.59 -24.16 -3.45
CA ALA A 171 22.44 -24.71 -2.39
C ALA A 171 22.85 -23.61 -1.40
N HIS A 172 23.48 -23.99 -0.28
CA HIS A 172 23.89 -23.06 0.79
C HIS A 172 24.74 -21.87 0.34
N LEU A 173 25.50 -22.01 -0.76
CA LEU A 173 26.33 -20.95 -1.33
C LEU A 173 25.67 -20.30 -2.56
N THR A 174 24.35 -20.19 -2.58
CA THR A 174 23.60 -19.55 -3.67
C THR A 174 23.13 -18.17 -3.25
N THR A 175 23.48 -17.18 -4.08
CA THR A 175 23.03 -15.80 -3.95
C THR A 175 22.16 -15.47 -5.16
N LEU A 176 20.98 -14.92 -4.89
CA LEU A 176 20.12 -14.37 -5.94
C LEU A 176 20.44 -12.89 -6.14
N TYR A 177 20.66 -12.49 -7.37
CA TYR A 177 20.77 -11.11 -7.80
C TYR A 177 19.49 -10.68 -8.52
N VAL A 178 18.90 -9.59 -8.04
CA VAL A 178 17.74 -8.93 -8.63
C VAL A 178 18.19 -7.58 -9.16
N PRO A 179 18.23 -7.38 -10.50
CA PRO A 179 18.56 -6.07 -11.08
C PRO A 179 17.42 -5.07 -10.84
N PRO A 180 17.69 -3.75 -10.92
CA PRO A 180 16.66 -2.73 -10.79
C PRO A 180 15.65 -2.80 -11.92
N LEU A 181 14.43 -2.32 -11.67
CA LEU A 181 13.44 -2.06 -12.71
C LEU A 181 13.90 -0.89 -13.60
N PRO A 182 13.51 -0.87 -14.88
CA PRO A 182 13.82 0.24 -15.76
C PRO A 182 13.01 1.49 -15.39
N GLY A 183 13.70 2.61 -15.21
CA GLY A 183 13.06 3.91 -14.91
C GLY A 183 12.92 4.16 -13.41
N VAL A 184 12.10 5.16 -13.06
CA VAL A 184 11.74 5.46 -11.67
C VAL A 184 10.46 4.70 -11.34
N THR A 185 10.55 3.77 -10.41
CA THR A 185 9.47 2.88 -9.98
C THR A 185 9.32 2.83 -8.46
N SER A 186 10.30 3.35 -7.73
CA SER A 186 10.25 3.46 -6.28
C SER A 186 9.53 4.72 -5.82
N PHE A 187 8.95 4.64 -4.63
CA PHE A 187 8.35 5.78 -3.97
C PHE A 187 9.38 6.88 -3.68
N GLU A 188 10.59 6.51 -3.24
CA GLU A 188 11.68 7.46 -2.99
C GLU A 188 12.14 8.16 -4.27
N GLY A 189 12.21 7.44 -5.39
CA GLY A 189 12.57 8.02 -6.68
C GLY A 189 11.53 9.02 -7.19
N LEU A 190 10.24 8.74 -6.98
CA LEU A 190 9.18 9.71 -7.28
C LEU A 190 9.25 10.92 -6.34
N GLN A 191 9.52 10.70 -5.04
CA GLN A 191 9.69 11.78 -4.08
C GLN A 191 10.86 12.70 -4.46
N GLU A 192 12.00 12.15 -4.91
CA GLU A 192 13.11 12.94 -5.45
C GLU A 192 12.70 13.73 -6.69
N THR A 193 11.92 13.13 -7.59
CA THR A 193 11.39 13.84 -8.76
C THR A 193 10.56 15.06 -8.36
N VAL A 194 9.64 14.91 -7.39
CA VAL A 194 8.81 16.00 -6.88
C VAL A 194 9.64 17.06 -6.14
N ALA A 195 10.61 16.64 -5.33
CA ALA A 195 11.53 17.56 -4.67
C ALA A 195 12.36 18.37 -5.69
N HIS A 196 12.80 17.74 -6.77
CA HIS A 196 13.53 18.42 -7.84
C HIS A 196 12.64 19.42 -8.59
N LEU A 197 11.38 19.08 -8.89
CA LEU A 197 10.41 19.99 -9.50
C LEU A 197 10.23 21.27 -8.67
N ARG A 198 10.30 21.17 -7.33
CA ARG A 198 10.17 22.32 -6.42
C ARG A 198 11.50 22.95 -6.00
N SER A 199 12.63 22.40 -6.43
CA SER A 199 13.94 22.96 -6.16
C SER A 199 14.13 24.33 -6.83
N PRO A 200 15.13 25.16 -6.44
CA PRO A 200 15.37 26.45 -7.08
C PRO A 200 15.54 26.40 -8.60
N ASP A 201 16.10 25.31 -9.12
CA ASP A 201 16.32 25.04 -10.55
C ASP A 201 15.15 24.28 -11.21
N GLY A 202 14.10 23.97 -10.44
CA GLY A 202 12.92 23.23 -10.87
C GLY A 202 11.88 24.08 -11.62
N CYS A 203 10.66 23.55 -11.69
CA CYS A 203 9.54 24.14 -12.40
C CYS A 203 8.95 25.34 -11.64
N PRO A 204 8.86 26.54 -12.24
CA PRO A 204 8.29 27.71 -11.59
C PRO A 204 6.83 27.55 -11.17
N TRP A 205 6.05 26.73 -11.89
CA TRP A 205 4.65 26.48 -11.57
C TRP A 205 4.52 25.60 -10.32
N ASP A 206 5.26 24.49 -10.26
CA ASP A 206 5.25 23.58 -9.10
C ASP A 206 5.71 24.30 -7.84
N ARG A 207 6.74 25.15 -7.95
CA ARG A 207 7.26 25.95 -6.83
C ARG A 207 6.28 26.96 -6.25
N GLN A 208 5.35 27.46 -7.06
CA GLN A 208 4.36 28.45 -6.62
C GLN A 208 3.13 27.82 -5.98
N GLN A 209 2.98 26.49 -6.06
CA GLN A 209 1.87 25.78 -5.43
C GLN A 209 1.93 25.89 -3.91
N THR A 210 0.75 26.05 -3.31
CA THR A 210 0.49 26.00 -1.86
C THR A 210 -0.56 24.92 -1.57
N HIS A 211 -0.78 24.60 -0.30
CA HIS A 211 -1.85 23.67 0.10
C HIS A 211 -3.23 24.09 -0.43
N GLU A 212 -3.52 25.38 -0.43
CA GLU A 212 -4.78 25.93 -0.91
C GLU A 212 -4.92 25.83 -2.43
N SER A 213 -3.84 26.04 -3.20
CA SER A 213 -3.92 25.96 -4.66
C SER A 213 -4.07 24.52 -5.16
N LEU A 214 -3.53 23.54 -4.43
CA LEU A 214 -3.62 22.10 -4.74
C LEU A 214 -4.95 21.46 -4.32
N GLN A 215 -5.74 22.13 -3.47
CA GLN A 215 -6.99 21.56 -2.95
C GLN A 215 -7.97 21.14 -4.06
N ALA A 216 -8.07 21.94 -5.13
CA ALA A 216 -8.99 21.66 -6.23
C ALA A 216 -8.57 20.41 -7.01
N GLY A 217 -7.28 20.31 -7.37
CA GLY A 217 -6.70 19.15 -8.05
C GLY A 217 -6.92 17.87 -7.25
N LEU A 218 -6.59 17.87 -5.96
CA LEU A 218 -6.82 16.71 -5.09
C LEU A 218 -8.27 16.18 -5.12
N LEU A 219 -9.26 17.07 -5.20
CA LEU A 219 -10.66 16.67 -5.28
C LEU A 219 -11.02 16.15 -6.68
N GLU A 220 -10.49 16.79 -7.72
CA GLU A 220 -10.64 16.38 -9.12
C GLU A 220 -10.12 14.96 -9.32
N GLU A 221 -8.85 14.69 -9.00
CA GLU A 221 -8.23 13.36 -9.15
C GLU A 221 -8.97 12.28 -8.33
N ALA A 222 -9.51 12.64 -7.16
CA ALA A 222 -10.31 11.72 -6.35
C ALA A 222 -11.63 11.31 -7.04
N TYR A 223 -12.24 12.22 -7.79
CA TYR A 223 -13.44 11.92 -8.57
C TYR A 223 -13.13 11.20 -9.88
N GLU A 224 -12.01 11.52 -10.54
CA GLU A 224 -11.58 10.80 -11.74
C GLU A 224 -11.25 9.35 -11.40
N ALA A 225 -10.53 9.10 -10.30
CA ALA A 225 -10.30 7.75 -9.79
C ALA A 225 -11.61 7.00 -9.49
N ALA A 226 -12.60 7.68 -8.90
CA ALA A 226 -13.91 7.10 -8.63
C ALA A 226 -14.67 6.76 -9.93
N ALA A 227 -14.60 7.62 -10.94
CA ALA A 227 -15.20 7.38 -12.25
C ALA A 227 -14.54 6.18 -12.95
N ALA A 228 -13.21 6.08 -12.93
CA ALA A 228 -12.48 4.95 -13.49
C ALA A 228 -12.88 3.60 -12.85
N ILE A 229 -13.12 3.58 -11.52
CA ILE A 229 -13.65 2.41 -10.82
C ILE A 229 -15.05 2.05 -11.30
N ASP A 230 -15.94 3.04 -11.43
CA ASP A 230 -17.33 2.83 -11.84
C ASP A 230 -17.43 2.32 -13.30
N GLU A 231 -16.50 2.73 -14.17
CA GLU A 231 -16.39 2.26 -15.55
C GLU A 231 -15.64 0.93 -15.69
N GLY A 232 -14.91 0.51 -14.66
CA GLY A 232 -14.06 -0.68 -14.70
C GLY A 232 -12.82 -0.52 -15.57
N ASP A 233 -12.40 0.72 -15.85
CA ASP A 233 -11.20 1.01 -16.65
C ASP A 233 -9.96 0.97 -15.74
N MET A 234 -9.25 -0.16 -15.78
CA MET A 234 -8.05 -0.37 -14.97
C MET A 234 -6.87 0.50 -15.40
N LYS A 235 -6.83 0.94 -16.67
CA LYS A 235 -5.75 1.80 -17.16
C LYS A 235 -5.96 3.22 -16.65
N ALA A 236 -7.19 3.74 -16.78
CA ALA A 236 -7.55 5.03 -16.20
C ALA A 236 -7.32 5.00 -14.68
N LEU A 237 -7.79 3.97 -13.97
CA LEU A 237 -7.58 3.87 -12.53
C LEU A 237 -6.10 3.92 -12.14
N GLN A 238 -5.21 3.29 -12.91
CA GLN A 238 -3.77 3.37 -12.67
C GLN A 238 -3.22 4.80 -12.83
N GLU A 239 -3.71 5.53 -13.83
CA GLU A 239 -3.36 6.94 -14.10
C GLU A 239 -3.80 7.83 -12.93
N GLU A 240 -5.09 7.79 -12.58
CA GLU A 240 -5.67 8.62 -11.51
C GLU A 240 -5.08 8.33 -10.12
N LEU A 241 -4.71 7.08 -9.83
CA LEU A 241 -4.01 6.73 -8.60
C LEU A 241 -2.60 7.34 -8.56
N GLY A 242 -1.96 7.50 -9.73
CA GLY A 242 -0.69 8.21 -9.88
C GLY A 242 -0.83 9.71 -9.62
N ASP A 243 -1.89 10.33 -10.15
CA ASP A 243 -2.13 11.76 -9.97
C ASP A 243 -2.54 12.10 -8.52
N LEU A 244 -3.36 11.26 -7.90
CA LEU A 244 -3.61 11.32 -6.45
C LEU A 244 -2.32 11.20 -5.62
N LEU A 245 -1.40 10.31 -6.03
CA LEU A 245 -0.11 10.15 -5.34
C LEU A 245 0.77 11.39 -5.51
N LEU A 246 0.76 12.02 -6.70
CA LEU A 246 1.46 13.28 -6.96
C LEU A 246 0.96 14.40 -6.06
N GLU A 247 -0.36 14.55 -5.90
CA GLU A 247 -0.98 15.54 -5.02
C GLU A 247 -0.54 15.36 -3.55
N ILE A 248 -0.48 14.12 -3.07
CA ILE A 248 0.02 13.80 -1.73
C ILE A 248 1.50 14.18 -1.58
N LEU A 249 2.33 13.88 -2.58
CA LEU A 249 3.76 14.19 -2.56
C LEU A 249 4.04 15.69 -2.65
N LEU A 250 3.33 16.43 -3.50
CA LEU A 250 3.46 17.88 -3.60
C LEU A 250 3.15 18.57 -2.27
N GLN A 251 2.03 18.21 -1.64
CA GLN A 251 1.67 18.75 -0.33
C GLN A 251 2.69 18.39 0.75
N THR A 252 3.18 17.16 0.75
CA THR A 252 4.17 16.72 1.73
C THR A 252 5.52 17.40 1.52
N GLN A 253 5.88 17.69 0.27
CA GLN A 253 7.09 18.42 -0.08
C GLN A 253 6.99 19.89 0.36
N ILE A 254 5.83 20.55 0.17
CA ILE A 254 5.55 21.89 0.73
C ILE A 254 5.73 21.89 2.25
N ALA A 255 5.08 20.96 2.95
CA ALA A 255 5.19 20.86 4.41
C ALA A 255 6.63 20.59 4.88
N THR A 256 7.42 19.84 4.09
CA THR A 256 8.83 19.58 4.37
C THR A 256 9.66 20.85 4.22
N GLU A 257 9.42 21.65 3.17
CA GLU A 257 10.07 22.94 2.93
C GLU A 257 9.77 23.97 4.03
N GLU A 258 8.55 23.93 4.57
CA GLU A 258 8.10 24.81 5.66
C GLU A 258 8.54 24.32 7.05
N GLY A 259 8.98 23.06 7.16
CA GLY A 259 9.46 22.46 8.40
C GLY A 259 8.37 21.93 9.32
N ASP A 260 7.16 21.70 8.79
CA ASP A 260 5.99 21.25 9.54
C ASP A 260 5.98 19.74 9.75
N PHE A 261 6.01 18.96 8.66
CA PHE A 261 6.08 17.51 8.69
C PHE A 261 6.67 16.95 7.39
N ARG A 262 7.07 15.67 7.42
CA ARG A 262 7.68 14.95 6.28
C ARG A 262 6.86 13.72 5.94
N MET A 263 7.16 13.11 4.80
CA MET A 263 6.48 11.89 4.35
C MET A 263 6.62 10.72 5.34
N VAL A 264 7.77 10.61 6.00
CA VAL A 264 7.96 9.61 7.07
C VAL A 264 7.00 9.78 8.23
N ASP A 265 6.60 11.02 8.53
CA ASP A 265 5.66 11.33 9.61
C ASP A 265 4.22 10.96 9.18
N VAL A 266 3.86 11.21 7.92
CA VAL A 266 2.57 10.79 7.32
C VAL A 266 2.42 9.27 7.33
N ILE A 267 3.44 8.55 6.84
CA ILE A 267 3.47 7.08 6.78
C ILE A 267 3.40 6.47 8.18
N ALA A 268 4.19 7.00 9.13
CA ALA A 268 4.17 6.52 10.51
C ALA A 268 2.79 6.70 11.16
N ALA A 269 2.13 7.85 10.92
CA ALA A 269 0.81 8.12 11.46
C ALA A 269 -0.27 7.17 10.91
N ILE A 270 -0.28 6.91 9.59
CA ILE A 270 -1.26 5.99 9.01
C ILE A 270 -1.00 4.54 9.38
N ASP A 271 0.26 4.09 9.44
CA ASP A 271 0.63 2.73 9.87
C ASP A 271 0.22 2.46 11.32
N ALA A 272 0.58 3.37 12.24
CA ALA A 272 0.19 3.25 13.64
C ALA A 272 -1.33 3.20 13.81
N LYS A 273 -2.06 4.03 13.06
CA LYS A 273 -3.52 4.07 13.05
C LYS A 273 -4.14 2.79 12.48
N LEU A 274 -3.62 2.26 11.38
CA LEU A 274 -4.09 1.00 10.81
C LEU A 274 -3.88 -0.18 11.76
N LYS A 275 -2.69 -0.26 12.38
CA LYS A 275 -2.38 -1.29 13.39
C LYS A 275 -3.26 -1.18 14.62
N HIS A 276 -3.47 0.03 15.13
CA HIS A 276 -4.37 0.29 16.25
C HIS A 276 -5.80 -0.17 15.97
N ARG A 277 -6.29 0.07 14.74
CA ARG A 277 -7.66 -0.28 14.34
C ARG A 277 -7.89 -1.74 14.00
N HIS A 278 -6.83 -2.53 13.82
CA HIS A 278 -6.90 -3.98 13.60
C HIS A 278 -6.15 -4.75 14.70
N PRO A 279 -6.59 -4.65 15.96
CA PRO A 279 -5.98 -5.40 17.06
C PRO A 279 -6.15 -6.91 16.88
N HIS A 280 -6.99 -7.36 15.95
CA HIS A 280 -7.14 -8.77 15.63
C HIS A 280 -6.06 -9.31 14.70
N VAL A 281 -5.43 -8.43 13.91
CA VAL A 281 -4.27 -8.79 13.09
C VAL A 281 -2.98 -8.64 13.89
N TRP A 282 -2.85 -7.56 14.68
CA TRP A 282 -1.58 -7.20 15.34
C TRP A 282 -1.57 -7.28 16.87
N GLY A 283 -2.71 -7.44 17.53
CA GLY A 283 -2.85 -7.34 19.00
C GLY A 283 -3.50 -8.56 19.68
N GLY A 284 -3.68 -9.68 18.95
CA GLY A 284 -4.22 -10.93 19.48
C GLY A 284 -5.72 -10.93 19.79
N ALA A 285 -6.48 -9.91 19.38
CA ALA A 285 -7.94 -9.92 19.54
C ALA A 285 -8.60 -10.92 18.57
N GLU A 286 -9.59 -11.68 19.02
CA GLU A 286 -10.38 -12.52 18.10
C GLU A 286 -11.61 -11.75 17.58
N VAL A 287 -11.93 -11.96 16.31
CA VAL A 287 -13.13 -11.45 15.63
C VAL A 287 -13.76 -12.59 14.85
N ARG A 288 -15.10 -12.70 14.86
CA ARG A 288 -15.82 -13.81 14.24
C ARG A 288 -16.12 -13.59 12.76
N ASP A 289 -16.38 -12.35 12.37
CA ASP A 289 -16.75 -11.99 11.00
C ASP A 289 -16.45 -10.52 10.67
N ALA A 290 -16.65 -10.14 9.40
CA ALA A 290 -16.44 -8.79 8.91
C ALA A 290 -17.37 -7.74 9.57
N GLY A 291 -18.57 -8.14 10.02
CA GLY A 291 -19.50 -7.24 10.70
C GLY A 291 -19.00 -6.84 12.10
N GLU A 292 -18.42 -7.79 12.83
CA GLU A 292 -17.75 -7.53 14.12
C GLU A 292 -16.52 -6.63 13.94
N VAL A 293 -15.76 -6.82 12.85
CA VAL A 293 -14.64 -5.95 12.49
C VAL A 293 -15.11 -4.51 12.24
N LEU A 294 -16.17 -4.32 11.45
CA LEU A 294 -16.70 -2.99 11.14
C LEU A 294 -17.21 -2.26 12.40
N THR A 295 -17.92 -2.97 13.27
CA THR A 295 -18.43 -2.42 14.53
C THR A 295 -17.29 -1.98 15.45
N ARG A 296 -16.23 -2.80 15.54
CA ARG A 296 -15.04 -2.47 16.34
C ARG A 296 -14.25 -1.32 15.74
N TRP A 297 -14.12 -1.28 14.41
CA TRP A 297 -13.46 -0.22 13.66
C TRP A 297 -14.10 1.14 13.93
N GLU A 298 -15.43 1.22 13.88
CA GLU A 298 -16.18 2.44 14.21
C GLU A 298 -16.05 2.85 15.68
N ARG A 299 -15.92 1.88 16.62
CA ARG A 299 -15.63 2.19 18.02
C ARG A 299 -14.24 2.80 18.21
N LEU A 300 -13.20 2.19 17.64
CA LEU A 300 -11.81 2.67 17.77
C LEU A 300 -11.64 4.06 17.12
N LYS A 301 -12.30 4.30 15.99
CA LYS A 301 -12.39 5.64 15.36
C LYS A 301 -12.91 6.74 16.30
N ARG A 302 -13.74 6.41 17.29
CA ARG A 302 -14.26 7.38 18.27
C ARG A 302 -13.28 7.64 19.40
N GLU A 303 -12.64 6.58 19.89
CA GLU A 303 -11.66 6.65 20.98
C GLU A 303 -10.45 7.50 20.58
N GLU A 304 -10.08 7.50 19.30
CA GLU A 304 -8.99 8.33 18.73
C GLU A 304 -9.28 9.84 18.72
N LYS A 305 -10.52 10.29 18.94
CA LYS A 305 -10.91 11.70 18.80
C LYS A 305 -11.43 12.25 20.12
N GLU A 306 -10.51 12.57 21.03
CA GLU A 306 -10.80 13.06 22.39
C GLU A 306 -11.46 14.46 22.44
N GLU A 307 -11.42 15.24 21.35
CA GLU A 307 -11.89 16.65 21.34
C GLU A 307 -13.15 16.91 20.48
N ARG A 308 -14.12 16.00 20.45
CA ARG A 308 -15.39 16.27 19.75
C ARG A 308 -16.42 16.87 20.69
N THR A 309 -16.73 18.15 20.47
CA THR A 309 -17.82 18.87 21.17
C THR A 309 -19.21 18.53 20.66
N SER A 310 -19.34 18.13 19.39
CA SER A 310 -20.58 17.74 18.72
C SER A 310 -20.44 16.38 18.07
N LEU A 311 -21.55 15.64 18.00
CA LEU A 311 -21.63 14.36 17.27
C LEU A 311 -21.33 14.53 15.78
N LEU A 312 -21.60 15.72 15.23
CA LEU A 312 -21.36 16.04 13.81
C LEU A 312 -19.91 16.48 13.53
N ASP A 313 -19.08 16.66 14.56
CA ASP A 313 -17.71 17.18 14.40
C ASP A 313 -16.82 16.27 13.56
N GLY A 314 -16.15 16.82 12.56
CA GLY A 314 -15.27 16.09 11.64
C GLY A 314 -16.00 15.32 10.55
N VAL A 315 -17.23 15.69 10.18
CA VAL A 315 -17.67 15.56 8.78
C VAL A 315 -17.03 16.74 8.04
N PRO A 316 -16.15 16.53 7.04
CA PRO A 316 -15.54 17.62 6.31
C PRO A 316 -16.59 18.49 5.63
N ARG A 317 -16.41 19.82 5.67
CA ARG A 317 -17.33 20.78 5.03
C ARG A 317 -17.23 20.77 3.51
N ALA A 318 -16.09 20.32 2.97
CA ALA A 318 -15.84 20.23 1.54
C ALA A 318 -16.43 18.97 0.88
N LEU A 319 -17.09 18.09 1.65
CA LEU A 319 -17.76 16.94 1.05
C LEU A 319 -18.95 17.40 0.20
N PRO A 320 -19.30 16.66 -0.87
CA PRO A 320 -20.56 16.83 -1.55
C PRO A 320 -21.74 16.77 -0.58
N ALA A 321 -22.77 17.56 -0.86
CA ALA A 321 -23.88 17.76 0.05
C ALA A 321 -24.64 16.45 0.37
N LEU A 322 -24.82 15.54 -0.59
CA LEU A 322 -25.53 14.28 -0.34
C LEU A 322 -24.69 13.33 0.51
N LEU A 323 -23.39 13.24 0.25
CA LEU A 323 -22.47 12.45 1.09
C LEU A 323 -22.39 13.04 2.50
N GLN A 324 -22.40 14.37 2.63
CA GLN A 324 -22.43 15.05 3.92
C GLN A 324 -23.72 14.72 4.69
N ALA A 325 -24.89 14.80 4.02
CA ALA A 325 -26.18 14.42 4.59
C ALA A 325 -26.22 12.95 5.02
N HIS A 326 -25.68 12.05 4.19
CA HIS A 326 -25.52 10.64 4.51
C HIS A 326 -24.72 10.44 5.80
N LEU A 327 -23.54 11.06 5.92
CA LEU A 327 -22.68 10.95 7.11
C LEU A 327 -23.30 11.60 8.35
N TYR A 328 -24.06 12.69 8.21
CA TYR A 328 -24.81 13.27 9.33
C TYR A 328 -25.89 12.31 9.83
N GLY A 329 -26.67 11.72 8.93
CA GLY A 329 -27.66 10.70 9.25
C GLY A 329 -27.04 9.50 9.95
N ASP A 330 -25.93 8.99 9.42
CA ASP A 330 -25.20 7.87 9.99
C ASP A 330 -24.74 8.19 11.43
N ARG A 331 -24.18 9.37 11.67
CA ARG A 331 -23.72 9.77 13.01
C ARG A 331 -24.86 9.98 13.99
N ALA A 332 -25.98 10.51 13.54
CA ALA A 332 -27.15 10.68 14.40
C ALA A 332 -27.74 9.31 14.78
N ALA A 333 -27.76 8.36 13.84
CA ALA A 333 -28.23 7.01 14.08
C ALA A 333 -27.45 6.29 15.18
N HIS A 334 -26.14 6.54 15.25
CA HIS A 334 -25.26 5.95 16.26
C HIS A 334 -25.56 6.35 17.72
N VAL A 335 -26.34 7.40 17.97
CA VAL A 335 -26.84 7.76 19.31
C VAL A 335 -28.32 7.41 19.51
N GLY A 336 -28.89 6.62 18.58
CA GLY A 336 -30.30 6.24 18.59
C GLY A 336 -31.23 7.31 18.02
N PHE A 337 -30.70 8.38 17.41
CA PHE A 337 -31.50 9.33 16.65
C PHE A 337 -31.56 8.88 15.19
N ASP A 338 -32.38 7.86 14.93
CA ASP A 338 -32.65 7.34 13.59
C ASP A 338 -34.13 6.99 13.41
N TRP A 339 -34.53 6.82 12.16
CA TRP A 339 -35.78 6.18 11.80
C TRP A 339 -35.74 4.66 12.05
N GLU A 340 -36.90 4.05 12.29
CA GLU A 340 -37.03 2.61 12.57
C GLU A 340 -36.79 1.73 11.34
N GLY A 341 -36.91 2.29 10.14
CA GLY A 341 -36.67 1.59 8.89
C GLY A 341 -37.02 2.41 7.65
N PRO A 342 -36.77 1.83 6.45
CA PRO A 342 -36.89 2.55 5.18
C PRO A 342 -38.29 3.08 4.88
N ASP A 343 -39.34 2.43 5.37
CA ASP A 343 -40.73 2.87 5.15
C ASP A 343 -41.05 4.18 5.89
N GLN A 344 -40.50 4.37 7.08
CA GLN A 344 -40.69 5.58 7.87
C GLN A 344 -39.97 6.77 7.21
N VAL A 345 -38.75 6.56 6.72
CA VAL A 345 -38.02 7.60 5.98
C VAL A 345 -38.73 7.93 4.66
N ALA A 346 -39.24 6.92 3.95
CA ALA A 346 -40.04 7.14 2.74
C ALA A 346 -41.29 7.99 3.02
N GLN A 347 -41.92 7.83 4.18
CA GLN A 347 -43.03 8.69 4.59
C GLN A 347 -42.58 10.13 4.83
N LYS A 348 -41.40 10.33 5.44
CA LYS A 348 -40.82 11.66 5.63
C LYS A 348 -40.49 12.32 4.29
N VAL A 349 -39.95 11.58 3.32
CA VAL A 349 -39.74 12.08 1.94
C VAL A 349 -41.05 12.60 1.31
N ARG A 350 -42.17 11.90 1.52
CA ARG A 350 -43.49 12.37 1.02
C ARG A 350 -43.99 13.61 1.74
N GLU A 351 -43.68 13.73 3.03
CA GLU A 351 -44.01 14.90 3.85
C GLU A 351 -43.24 16.13 3.34
N GLU A 352 -41.91 16.05 3.19
CA GLU A 352 -41.10 17.16 2.65
C GLU A 352 -41.53 17.56 1.23
N MET A 353 -41.94 16.59 0.41
CA MET A 353 -42.49 16.88 -0.92
C MET A 353 -43.79 17.69 -0.85
N ALA A 354 -44.66 17.40 0.12
CA ALA A 354 -45.89 18.16 0.33
C ALA A 354 -45.62 19.56 0.92
N GLU A 355 -44.61 19.70 1.78
CA GLU A 355 -44.17 21.00 2.31
C GLU A 355 -43.59 21.88 1.20
N LEU A 356 -42.75 21.31 0.33
CA LEU A 356 -42.23 21.97 -0.86
C LEU A 356 -43.35 22.44 -1.83
N GLU A 357 -44.38 21.61 -2.05
CA GLU A 357 -45.54 21.99 -2.88
C GLU A 357 -46.37 23.12 -2.27
N ALA A 358 -46.41 23.21 -0.93
CA ALA A 358 -47.14 24.26 -0.20
C ALA A 358 -46.33 25.56 -0.02
N ALA A 359 -45.00 25.52 -0.24
CA ALA A 359 -44.12 26.67 -0.11
C ALA A 359 -44.50 27.77 -1.12
N SER A 360 -44.59 29.00 -0.63
CA SER A 360 -45.11 30.15 -1.41
C SER A 360 -44.11 31.29 -1.57
N THR A 361 -42.95 31.21 -0.94
CA THR A 361 -41.86 32.18 -1.10
C THR A 361 -40.62 31.48 -1.64
N PRO A 362 -39.75 32.18 -2.40
CA PRO A 362 -38.50 31.60 -2.90
C PRO A 362 -37.62 31.02 -1.79
N GLU A 363 -37.51 31.71 -0.66
CA GLU A 363 -36.70 31.27 0.49
C GLU A 363 -37.27 30.01 1.14
N ALA A 364 -38.60 29.89 1.20
CA ALA A 364 -39.24 28.68 1.69
C ALA A 364 -39.02 27.52 0.71
N VAL A 365 -39.21 27.75 -0.59
CA VAL A 365 -38.96 26.73 -1.62
C VAL A 365 -37.53 26.19 -1.56
N GLU A 366 -36.53 27.06 -1.36
CA GLU A 366 -35.13 26.65 -1.22
C GLU A 366 -34.90 25.79 0.04
N ALA A 367 -35.48 26.20 1.17
CA ALA A 367 -35.38 25.46 2.43
C ALA A 367 -36.02 24.07 2.33
N GLU A 368 -37.28 23.99 1.88
CA GLU A 368 -38.01 22.72 1.74
C GLU A 368 -37.35 21.79 0.70
N MET A 369 -36.75 22.34 -0.36
CA MET A 369 -35.97 21.56 -1.32
C MET A 369 -34.73 20.94 -0.64
N GLY A 370 -34.05 21.70 0.21
CA GLY A 370 -32.94 21.20 1.02
C GLY A 370 -33.34 20.05 1.94
N ASP A 371 -34.46 20.20 2.64
CA ASP A 371 -34.98 19.18 3.56
C ASP A 371 -35.45 17.91 2.82
N LEU A 372 -36.08 18.06 1.64
CA LEU A 372 -36.40 16.94 0.76
C LEU A 372 -35.14 16.19 0.33
N LEU A 373 -34.09 16.88 -0.12
CA LEU A 373 -32.83 16.24 -0.52
C LEU A 373 -32.15 15.53 0.66
N PHE A 374 -32.20 16.12 1.85
CA PHE A 374 -31.69 15.49 3.07
C PHE A 374 -32.49 14.23 3.45
N ALA A 375 -33.82 14.27 3.33
CA ALA A 375 -34.68 13.11 3.56
C ALA A 375 -34.41 12.00 2.53
N VAL A 376 -34.22 12.34 1.25
CA VAL A 376 -33.85 11.37 0.20
C VAL A 376 -32.48 10.74 0.49
N ALA A 377 -31.48 11.52 0.91
CA ALA A 377 -30.16 11.00 1.28
C ALA A 377 -30.25 10.00 2.45
N ASN A 378 -31.08 10.28 3.46
CA ASN A 378 -31.34 9.35 4.55
C ASN A 378 -32.15 8.12 4.12
N TRP A 379 -33.06 8.27 3.15
CA TRP A 379 -33.79 7.14 2.62
C TRP A 379 -32.85 6.18 1.88
N ALA A 380 -31.95 6.72 1.05
CA ALA A 380 -30.89 5.95 0.40
C ALA A 380 -30.02 5.20 1.43
N ARG A 381 -29.62 5.87 2.51
CA ARG A 381 -28.87 5.24 3.63
C ARG A 381 -29.60 4.03 4.21
N HIS A 382 -30.90 4.16 4.50
CA HIS A 382 -31.74 3.05 5.01
C HIS A 382 -31.94 1.91 3.99
N LEU A 383 -31.76 2.19 2.70
CA LEU A 383 -31.76 1.18 1.64
C LEU A 383 -30.37 0.56 1.40
N GLY A 384 -29.34 0.97 2.15
CA GLY A 384 -27.96 0.52 1.95
C GLY A 384 -27.28 1.11 0.72
N VAL A 385 -27.74 2.28 0.27
CA VAL A 385 -27.22 2.98 -0.91
C VAL A 385 -26.56 4.29 -0.48
N GLU A 386 -25.33 4.53 -0.93
CA GLU A 386 -24.66 5.82 -0.75
C GLU A 386 -25.22 6.83 -1.78
N PRO A 387 -25.87 7.92 -1.34
CA PRO A 387 -26.67 8.78 -2.22
C PRO A 387 -25.86 9.57 -3.25
N GLU A 388 -24.65 10.01 -2.92
CA GLU A 388 -23.81 10.79 -3.83
C GLU A 388 -23.38 9.95 -5.04
N SER A 389 -22.85 8.76 -4.76
CA SER A 389 -22.48 7.75 -5.78
C SER A 389 -23.70 7.30 -6.60
N ALA A 390 -24.87 7.15 -5.97
CA ALA A 390 -26.09 6.80 -6.69
C ALA A 390 -26.52 7.88 -7.69
N LEU A 391 -26.43 9.16 -7.30
CA LEU A 391 -26.72 10.29 -8.17
C LEU A 391 -25.67 10.42 -9.29
N ARG A 392 -24.38 10.25 -8.99
CA ARG A 392 -23.29 10.25 -9.98
C ARG A 392 -23.57 9.24 -11.11
N LYS A 393 -23.88 7.99 -10.74
CA LYS A 393 -24.27 6.92 -11.67
C LYS A 393 -25.54 7.24 -12.44
N ALA A 394 -26.48 7.98 -11.86
CA ALA A 394 -27.68 8.43 -12.55
C ALA A 394 -27.38 9.50 -13.59
N ASN A 395 -26.52 10.47 -13.25
CA ASN A 395 -26.06 11.53 -14.14
C ASN A 395 -25.30 10.95 -15.33
N GLU A 396 -24.42 9.97 -15.12
CA GLU A 396 -23.73 9.25 -16.21
C GLU A 396 -24.70 8.53 -17.14
N ARG A 397 -25.70 7.82 -16.59
CA ARG A 397 -26.75 7.19 -17.40
C ARG A 397 -27.51 8.22 -18.23
N PHE A 398 -27.83 9.36 -17.64
CA PHE A 398 -28.50 10.45 -18.35
C PHE A 398 -27.62 10.99 -19.47
N ALA A 399 -26.36 11.34 -19.17
CA ALA A 399 -25.40 11.87 -20.14
C ALA A 399 -25.17 10.90 -21.31
N ARG A 400 -24.99 9.59 -21.03
CA ARG A 400 -24.83 8.57 -22.07
C ARG A 400 -26.07 8.48 -22.98
N ARG A 401 -27.26 8.48 -22.39
CA ARG A 401 -28.53 8.45 -23.16
C ARG A 401 -28.70 9.72 -23.98
N PHE A 402 -28.34 10.87 -23.42
CA PHE A 402 -28.43 12.14 -24.13
C PHE A 402 -27.46 12.18 -25.33
N ARG A 403 -26.20 11.77 -25.16
CA ARG A 403 -25.23 11.66 -26.27
C ARG A 403 -25.70 10.70 -27.36
N ALA A 404 -26.22 9.53 -26.98
CA ALA A 404 -26.79 8.58 -27.94
C ALA A 404 -28.00 9.16 -28.69
N MET A 405 -28.80 10.00 -28.03
CA MET A 405 -29.90 10.74 -28.66
C MET A 405 -29.37 11.78 -29.65
N GLU A 406 -28.29 12.51 -29.31
CA GLU A 406 -27.61 13.45 -30.22
C GLU A 406 -27.04 12.74 -31.45
N ASP A 407 -26.42 11.58 -31.26
CA ASP A 407 -25.88 10.77 -32.36
C ASP A 407 -27.00 10.27 -33.27
N LEU A 408 -28.09 9.73 -32.70
CA LEU A 408 -29.26 9.27 -33.45
C LEU A 408 -29.93 10.41 -34.23
N ALA A 409 -30.06 11.60 -33.63
CA ALA A 409 -30.58 12.78 -34.31
C ALA A 409 -29.68 13.16 -35.49
N ARG A 410 -28.36 13.19 -35.28
CA ARG A 410 -27.37 13.50 -36.32
C ARG A 410 -27.40 12.50 -37.47
N GLU A 411 -27.49 11.20 -37.18
CA GLU A 411 -27.64 10.14 -38.18
C GLU A 411 -28.90 10.31 -39.02
N ARG A 412 -29.98 10.81 -38.42
CA ARG A 412 -31.26 11.09 -39.10
C ARG A 412 -31.30 12.45 -39.78
N GLY A 413 -30.22 13.23 -39.70
CA GLY A 413 -30.16 14.59 -40.24
C GLY A 413 -31.12 15.56 -39.53
N LEU A 414 -31.48 15.27 -38.28
CA LEU A 414 -32.32 16.09 -37.43
C LEU A 414 -31.46 17.04 -36.58
N ASP A 415 -31.94 18.26 -36.36
CA ASP A 415 -31.34 19.22 -35.43
C ASP A 415 -32.16 19.25 -34.14
N LEU A 416 -31.57 18.75 -33.05
CA LEU A 416 -32.22 18.75 -31.74
C LEU A 416 -32.64 20.16 -31.30
N ALA A 417 -31.89 21.21 -31.64
CA ALA A 417 -32.24 22.56 -31.23
C ALA A 417 -33.55 23.07 -31.86
N GLY A 418 -33.99 22.45 -32.97
CA GLY A 418 -35.22 22.78 -33.67
C GLY A 418 -36.41 21.87 -33.36
N MET A 419 -36.21 20.80 -32.56
CA MET A 419 -37.25 19.82 -32.24
C MET A 419 -38.11 20.28 -31.07
N ASP A 420 -39.37 19.86 -31.05
CA ASP A 420 -40.21 19.99 -29.86
C ASP A 420 -39.95 18.88 -28.83
N ILE A 421 -40.52 19.03 -27.63
CA ILE A 421 -40.27 18.08 -26.54
C ILE A 421 -40.86 16.69 -26.82
N ASP A 422 -41.94 16.60 -27.58
CA ASP A 422 -42.57 15.32 -27.92
C ASP A 422 -41.71 14.55 -28.94
N GLU A 423 -41.09 15.26 -29.88
CA GLU A 423 -40.13 14.72 -30.84
C GLU A 423 -38.83 14.28 -30.15
N MET A 424 -38.31 15.08 -29.21
CA MET A 424 -37.16 14.70 -28.38
C MET A 424 -37.46 13.48 -27.50
N GLU A 425 -38.64 13.42 -26.89
CA GLU A 425 -39.06 12.30 -26.04
C GLU A 425 -39.16 11.00 -26.85
N GLN A 426 -39.58 11.07 -28.12
CA GLN A 426 -39.58 9.89 -29.01
C GLN A 426 -38.16 9.34 -29.23
N LEU A 427 -37.19 10.20 -29.52
CA LEU A 427 -35.79 9.79 -29.66
C LEU A 427 -35.23 9.25 -28.33
N TRP A 428 -35.55 9.90 -27.22
CA TRP A 428 -35.14 9.49 -25.88
C TRP A 428 -35.65 8.10 -25.51
N GLN A 429 -36.94 7.81 -25.77
CA GLN A 429 -37.52 6.49 -25.52
C GLN A 429 -36.93 5.42 -26.44
N GLU A 430 -36.58 5.76 -27.67
CA GLU A 430 -35.90 4.86 -28.60
C GLU A 430 -34.50 4.48 -28.08
N VAL A 431 -33.70 5.47 -27.66
CA VAL A 431 -32.38 5.25 -27.05
C VAL A 431 -32.49 4.43 -25.77
N LYS A 432 -33.46 4.76 -24.91
CA LYS A 432 -33.70 4.02 -23.66
C LYS A 432 -34.08 2.57 -23.92
N GLY A 433 -34.95 2.32 -24.89
CA GLY A 433 -35.38 0.98 -25.28
C GLY A 433 -34.25 0.11 -25.86
N ASN A 434 -33.26 0.70 -26.52
CA ASN A 434 -32.07 -0.01 -26.99
C ASN A 434 -31.08 -0.30 -25.84
N ALA A 435 -30.83 0.68 -24.98
CA ALA A 435 -29.91 0.53 -23.84
C ALA A 435 -30.39 -0.48 -22.78
N ASP A 436 -31.70 -0.61 -22.57
CA ASP A 436 -32.27 -1.58 -21.63
C ASP A 436 -32.30 -3.02 -22.20
N ARG A 437 -32.04 -3.21 -23.50
CA ARG A 437 -31.88 -4.55 -24.14
C ARG A 437 -30.45 -5.07 -24.13
N GLU A 438 -29.47 -4.20 -23.92
CA GLU A 438 -28.04 -4.52 -23.84
C GLU A 438 -27.56 -4.82 -22.41
N ARG A 439 -28.38 -4.51 -21.40
CA ARG A 439 -28.22 -4.94 -20.00
C ARG A 439 -28.84 -6.31 -19.79
#